data_AF-A0A7L2TUX8-F1
#
_entry.id   AF-A0A7L2TUX8-F1
#
_cell.length_a   1.000
_cell.length_b   1.000
_cell.length_c   1.000
_cell.angle_alpha   90.00
_cell.angle_beta   90.00
_cell.angle_gamma   90.00
#
_symmetry.space_group_name_H-M   'P 1'
#
loop_
_entity.id
_entity.type
_entity.pdbx_description
1 polymer ?
#
loop_
_entity_poly.entity_id
_entity_poly.type
_entity_poly.pdbx_seq_one_letter_code
_entity_poly.pdbx_strand_id
1 'polypeptide(L)'
;ITAGGVMDVNTALQEVLKTALIHDGLARGIREAAKALDKRQAHLCVLASNCDEPTYVKLVEALCAEHQINLIKVDDNKKLGEWVGLCKIDREGKPRKVVGCSCVVVKDYGKESQAKDVIEEYFKCKK
;
A
#
# COMPACT_ATOMS: atom_id res chain seq x y z
N ILE A 1 -0.81 27.68 7.76
CA ILE A 1 0.54 28.18 7.45
C ILE A 1 1.53 27.19 8.03
N THR A 2 2.33 26.62 7.12
CA THR A 2 3.58 25.84 7.30
C THR A 2 3.56 24.59 8.20
N ALA A 3 3.61 23.43 7.55
CA ALA A 3 4.73 22.49 7.66
C ALA A 3 4.54 21.44 6.54
N GLY A 4 5.26 21.42 5.42
CA GLY A 4 6.66 21.82 5.27
C GLY A 4 7.60 20.96 6.13
N GLY A 5 7.07 19.96 6.84
CA GLY A 5 7.85 18.93 7.50
C GLY A 5 8.14 17.85 6.48
N VAL A 6 9.39 17.41 6.44
CA VAL A 6 9.85 16.23 5.71
C VAL A 6 8.81 15.12 5.90
N MET A 7 8.00 14.83 4.88
CA MET A 7 7.01 13.77 5.00
C MET A 7 7.77 12.45 5.04
N ASP A 8 7.64 11.72 6.14
CA ASP A 8 8.18 10.38 6.24
C ASP A 8 7.47 9.46 5.23
N VAL A 9 8.22 8.53 4.64
CA VAL A 9 7.71 7.60 3.62
C VAL A 9 6.48 6.82 4.13
N ASN A 10 6.44 6.50 5.43
CA ASN A 10 5.35 5.76 6.04
C ASN A 10 4.06 6.58 6.17
N THR A 11 4.17 7.87 6.51
CA THR A 11 3.00 8.76 6.60
C THR A 11 2.49 9.12 5.21
N ALA A 12 3.39 9.35 4.26
CA ALA A 12 3.05 9.52 2.85
C ALA A 12 2.31 8.27 2.31
N LEU A 13 2.81 7.07 2.59
CA LEU A 13 2.16 5.83 2.18
C LEU A 13 0.75 5.69 2.76
N GLN A 14 0.56 6.02 4.04
CA GLN A 14 -0.75 5.99 4.67
C GLN A 14 -1.74 6.94 3.97
N GLU A 15 -1.30 8.14 3.62
CA GLU A 15 -2.14 9.13 2.94
C GLU A 15 -2.50 8.68 1.52
N VAL A 16 -1.53 8.15 0.77
CA VAL A 16 -1.75 7.62 -0.58
C VAL A 16 -2.70 6.43 -0.59
N LEU A 17 -2.61 5.54 0.40
CA LEU A 17 -3.56 4.44 0.54
C LEU A 17 -4.97 4.95 0.88
N LYS A 18 -5.11 5.96 1.73
CA LYS A 18 -6.42 6.56 2.04
C LYS A 18 -7.05 7.24 0.83
N THR A 19 -6.28 7.99 0.04
CA THR A 19 -6.80 8.63 -1.18
C THR A 19 -7.19 7.59 -2.21
N ALA A 20 -6.34 6.58 -2.44
CA ALA A 20 -6.65 5.49 -3.36
C ALA A 20 -7.92 4.73 -2.94
N LEU A 21 -8.16 4.55 -1.63
CA LEU A 21 -9.38 3.92 -1.12
C LEU A 21 -10.64 4.73 -1.47
N ILE A 22 -10.59 6.06 -1.35
CA ILE A 22 -11.74 6.95 -1.66
C ILE A 22 -12.11 6.86 -3.15
N HIS A 23 -11.14 6.57 -4.01
CA HIS A 23 -11.31 6.49 -5.46
C HIS A 23 -11.49 5.04 -5.97
N ASP A 24 -11.75 4.08 -5.09
CA ASP A 24 -11.89 2.64 -5.43
C ASP A 24 -10.68 2.07 -6.20
N GLY A 25 -9.51 2.68 -6.02
CA GLY A 25 -8.28 2.37 -6.76
C GLY A 25 -7.39 1.32 -6.10
N LEU A 26 -7.83 0.67 -5.02
CA LEU A 26 -7.06 -0.33 -4.29
C LEU A 26 -7.50 -1.76 -4.63
N ALA A 27 -6.53 -2.63 -4.90
CA ALA A 27 -6.70 -4.09 -4.87
C ALA A 27 -6.19 -4.64 -3.53
N ARG A 28 -7.03 -5.42 -2.85
CA ARG A 28 -6.73 -5.96 -1.51
C ARG A 28 -6.68 -7.48 -1.55
N GLY A 29 -5.60 -8.05 -1.05
CA GLY A 29 -5.37 -9.49 -1.03
C GLY A 29 -4.77 -10.04 -2.32
N ILE A 30 -4.25 -11.27 -2.24
CA ILE A 30 -3.35 -11.81 -3.27
C ILE A 30 -3.99 -12.01 -4.63
N ARG A 31 -5.24 -12.50 -4.68
CA ARG A 31 -5.90 -12.81 -5.95
C ARG A 31 -6.14 -11.55 -6.77
N GLU A 32 -6.58 -10.48 -6.12
CA GLU A 32 -6.78 -9.20 -6.79
C GLU A 32 -5.45 -8.50 -7.09
N ALA A 33 -4.48 -8.60 -6.17
CA ALA A 33 -3.14 -8.06 -6.37
C ALA A 33 -2.47 -8.69 -7.58
N ALA A 34 -2.38 -10.02 -7.65
CA ALA A 34 -1.80 -10.74 -8.79
C ALA A 34 -2.50 -10.36 -10.10
N LYS A 35 -3.84 -10.35 -10.12
CA LYS A 35 -4.62 -9.94 -11.30
C LYS A 35 -4.35 -8.49 -11.73
N ALA A 36 -4.11 -7.58 -10.78
CA ALA A 36 -3.80 -6.18 -11.07
C ALA A 36 -2.37 -6.01 -11.62
N LEU A 37 -1.42 -6.77 -11.06
CA LEU A 37 -0.04 -6.83 -11.52
C LEU A 37 0.02 -7.40 -12.95
N ASP A 38 -0.65 -8.52 -13.21
CA ASP A 38 -0.71 -9.16 -14.54
C ASP A 38 -1.30 -8.24 -15.61
N LYS A 39 -2.33 -7.46 -15.25
CA LYS A 39 -2.98 -6.49 -16.15
C LYS A 39 -2.14 -5.23 -16.40
N ARG A 40 -0.98 -5.07 -15.74
CA ARG A 40 -0.13 -3.87 -15.80
C ARG A 40 -0.87 -2.58 -15.42
N GLN A 41 -1.90 -2.71 -14.57
CA GLN A 41 -2.67 -1.57 -14.06
C GLN A 41 -2.15 -1.09 -12.70
N ALA A 42 -1.08 -1.70 -12.20
CA ALA A 42 -0.56 -1.47 -10.88
C ALA A 42 0.59 -0.46 -10.93
N HIS A 43 0.50 0.58 -10.10
CA HIS A 43 1.55 1.58 -9.93
C HIS A 43 2.46 1.28 -8.73
N LEU A 44 1.90 0.71 -7.68
CA LEU A 44 2.59 0.43 -6.42
C LEU A 44 2.08 -0.86 -5.81
N CYS A 45 2.99 -1.68 -5.29
CA CYS A 45 2.67 -2.82 -4.45
C CYS A 45 3.22 -2.61 -3.03
N VAL A 46 2.39 -2.95 -2.04
CA VAL A 46 2.75 -2.93 -0.63
C VAL A 46 2.59 -4.34 -0.08
N LEU A 47 3.66 -4.88 0.49
CA LEU A 47 3.74 -6.22 1.04
C LEU A 47 4.02 -6.15 2.54
N ALA A 48 3.29 -6.94 3.32
CA ALA A 48 3.60 -7.16 4.73
C ALA A 48 4.81 -8.09 4.86
N SER A 49 5.80 -7.74 5.67
CA SER A 49 6.94 -8.60 5.96
C SER A 49 6.55 -9.80 6.83
N ASN A 50 5.55 -9.64 7.71
CA ASN A 50 4.97 -10.68 8.55
C ASN A 50 3.97 -11.58 7.80
N CYS A 51 4.40 -12.15 6.68
CA CYS A 51 3.65 -13.19 5.97
C CYS A 51 4.13 -14.58 6.42
N ASP A 52 3.21 -15.40 6.92
CA ASP A 52 3.53 -16.74 7.44
C ASP A 52 4.05 -17.69 6.36
N GLU A 53 3.65 -17.49 5.09
CA GLU A 53 4.04 -18.37 3.99
C GLU A 53 5.07 -17.71 3.05
N PRO A 54 6.29 -18.28 2.91
CA PRO A 54 7.33 -17.70 2.07
C PRO A 54 7.01 -17.76 0.58
N THR A 55 6.14 -18.69 0.16
CA THR A 55 5.62 -18.77 -1.22
C THR A 55 4.94 -17.47 -1.63
N TYR A 56 4.23 -16.84 -0.69
CA TYR A 56 3.48 -15.61 -0.91
C TYR A 56 4.40 -14.42 -1.22
N VAL A 57 5.43 -14.24 -0.40
CA VAL A 57 6.44 -13.19 -0.56
C VAL A 57 7.16 -13.35 -1.89
N LYS A 58 7.60 -14.58 -2.21
CA LYS A 58 8.29 -14.88 -3.46
C LYS A 58 7.43 -14.60 -4.69
N LEU A 59 6.15 -14.96 -4.67
CA LEU A 59 5.22 -14.70 -5.77
C LEU A 59 5.10 -13.20 -6.05
N VAL A 60 4.89 -12.40 -5.01
CA VAL A 60 4.68 -10.96 -5.14
C VAL A 60 5.96 -10.25 -5.54
N GLU A 61 7.11 -10.65 -4.97
CA GLU A 61 8.42 -10.12 -5.36
C GLU A 61 8.75 -10.44 -6.83
N ALA A 62 8.52 -11.67 -7.27
CA ALA A 62 8.74 -12.07 -8.66
C ALA A 62 7.85 -11.29 -9.63
N LEU A 63 6.55 -11.18 -9.34
CA LEU A 63 5.62 -10.41 -10.19
C LEU A 63 5.98 -8.92 -10.23
N CYS A 64 6.40 -8.33 -9.11
CA CYS A 64 6.83 -6.93 -9.09
C CYS A 64 8.13 -6.73 -9.88
N ALA A 65 9.07 -7.67 -9.79
CA ALA A 65 10.32 -7.61 -10.53
C ALA A 65 10.12 -7.76 -12.05
N GLU A 66 9.28 -8.69 -12.49
CA GLU A 66 8.99 -8.91 -13.91
C GLU A 66 8.26 -7.72 -14.56
N HIS A 67 7.34 -7.10 -13.84
CA HIS A 67 6.53 -5.99 -14.34
C HIS A 67 7.11 -4.60 -14.05
N GLN A 68 8.29 -4.52 -13.39
CA GLN A 68 8.94 -3.26 -12.99
C GLN A 68 8.06 -2.38 -12.11
N ILE A 69 7.34 -2.99 -11.18
CA ILE A 69 6.44 -2.30 -10.27
C ILE A 69 7.16 -2.03 -8.96
N ASN A 70 6.96 -0.81 -8.44
CA ASN A 70 7.56 -0.37 -7.19
C ASN A 70 7.00 -1.18 -6.00
N LEU A 71 7.89 -1.72 -5.17
CA LEU A 71 7.53 -2.54 -4.00
C LEU A 71 7.95 -1.85 -2.69
N ILE A 72 7.01 -1.74 -1.75
CA ILE A 72 7.27 -1.33 -0.36
C ILE A 72 6.99 -2.49 0.57
N LYS A 73 7.90 -2.74 1.51
CA LYS A 73 7.68 -3.68 2.60
C LYS A 73 7.28 -2.91 3.85
N VAL A 74 6.25 -3.39 4.54
CA VAL A 74 5.79 -2.85 5.84
C VAL A 74 5.83 -3.96 6.87
N ASP A 75 6.15 -3.62 8.11
CA ASP A 75 6.43 -4.61 9.16
C ASP A 75 5.19 -5.47 9.47
N ASP A 76 4.06 -4.83 9.78
CA ASP A 76 2.87 -5.50 10.30
C ASP A 76 1.69 -5.54 9.31
N ASN A 77 1.13 -6.73 9.11
CA ASN A 77 -0.09 -6.95 8.33
C ASN A 77 -1.33 -6.28 8.94
N LYS A 78 -1.41 -6.13 10.27
CA LYS A 78 -2.51 -5.45 10.96
C LYS A 78 -2.48 -3.93 10.72
N LYS A 79 -1.28 -3.32 10.78
CA LYS A 79 -1.12 -1.88 10.47
C LYS A 79 -1.53 -1.58 9.03
N LEU A 80 -1.11 -2.43 8.09
CA LEU A 80 -1.57 -2.34 6.70
C LEU A 80 -3.09 -2.48 6.58
N GLY A 81 -3.68 -3.43 7.31
CA GLY A 81 -5.14 -3.60 7.37
C GLY A 81 -5.86 -2.34 7.83
N GLU A 82 -5.35 -1.64 8.85
CA GLU A 82 -5.90 -0.36 9.31
C GLU A 82 -5.81 0.73 8.24
N TRP A 83 -4.67 0.83 7.54
CA TRP A 83 -4.45 1.86 6.53
C TRP A 83 -5.34 1.70 5.30
N VAL A 84 -5.66 0.45 4.94
CA VAL A 84 -6.55 0.09 3.83
C VAL A 84 -8.04 0.16 4.25
N GLY A 85 -8.33 0.54 5.50
CA GLY A 85 -9.70 0.66 5.98
C GLY A 85 -10.37 -0.69 6.29
N LEU A 86 -9.60 -1.77 6.43
CA LEU A 86 -10.10 -3.08 6.88
C LEU A 86 -10.28 -3.12 8.41
N CYS A 87 -10.86 -2.07 8.98
CA CYS A 87 -11.12 -1.98 10.40
C CYS A 87 -12.53 -1.43 10.67
N LYS A 88 -13.20 -2.00 11.68
CA LYS A 88 -14.39 -1.38 12.26
C LYS A 88 -13.98 -0.37 13.32
N ILE A 89 -14.47 0.86 13.16
CA ILE A 89 -14.24 1.96 14.08
C ILE A 89 -15.38 1.97 15.10
N ASP A 90 -15.04 1.98 16.39
CA ASP A 90 -16.01 2.16 17.48
C ASP A 90 -16.45 3.63 17.58
N ARG A 91 -17.52 3.91 18.34
CA ARG A 91 -18.04 5.29 18.52
C ARG A 91 -17.01 6.28 19.10
N GLU A 92 -15.96 5.80 19.76
CA GLU A 92 -14.83 6.59 20.28
C GLU A 92 -13.69 6.82 19.26
N GLY A 93 -13.83 6.33 18.02
CA GLY A 93 -12.79 6.45 16.99
C GLY A 93 -11.69 5.39 17.09
N LYS A 94 -11.76 4.46 18.05
CA LYS A 94 -10.76 3.40 18.22
C LYS A 94 -11.00 2.21 17.28
N PRO A 95 -9.96 1.63 16.68
CA PRO A 95 -10.05 0.43 15.85
C PRO A 95 -10.25 -0.82 16.73
N ARG A 96 -11.36 -1.56 16.55
CA ARG A 96 -11.67 -2.74 17.39
C ARG A 96 -11.64 -4.09 16.68
N LYS A 97 -11.80 -4.10 15.35
CA LYS A 97 -11.82 -5.32 14.52
C LYS A 97 -11.02 -5.11 13.25
N VAL A 98 -9.70 -5.05 13.42
CA VAL A 98 -8.74 -4.94 12.32
C VAL A 98 -8.55 -6.30 11.68
N VAL A 99 -8.84 -6.40 10.39
CA VAL A 99 -8.49 -7.56 9.57
C VAL A 99 -7.12 -7.29 8.96
N GLY A 100 -6.18 -8.22 9.14
CA GLY A 100 -4.84 -8.11 8.57
C GLY A 100 -4.88 -8.12 7.04
N CYS A 101 -4.03 -7.30 6.43
CA CYS A 101 -3.80 -7.31 4.99
C CYS A 101 -2.35 -7.66 4.70
N SER A 102 -2.13 -8.71 3.91
CA SER A 102 -0.79 -9.16 3.54
C SER A 102 -0.26 -8.47 2.29
N CYS A 103 -1.13 -8.14 1.34
CA CYS A 103 -0.80 -7.45 0.10
C CYS A 103 -1.84 -6.44 -0.30
N VAL A 104 -1.35 -5.31 -0.78
CA VAL A 104 -2.15 -4.22 -1.34
C VAL A 104 -1.47 -3.77 -2.62
N VAL A 105 -2.28 -3.55 -3.65
CA VAL A 105 -1.81 -2.97 -4.91
C VAL A 105 -2.62 -1.72 -5.21
N VAL A 106 -1.93 -0.63 -5.50
CA VAL A 106 -2.54 0.62 -5.92
C VAL A 106 -2.64 0.64 -7.44
N LYS A 107 -3.88 0.67 -7.94
CA LYS A 107 -4.20 0.78 -9.37
C LYS A 107 -4.45 2.22 -9.78
N ASP A 108 -5.17 2.95 -8.94
CA ASP A 108 -5.42 4.35 -9.13
C ASP A 108 -5.25 5.05 -7.78
N TYR A 109 -4.56 6.17 -7.83
CA TYR A 109 -4.34 7.01 -6.67
C TYR A 109 -5.38 8.13 -6.56
N GLY A 110 -6.16 8.36 -7.61
CA GLY A 110 -7.25 9.33 -7.68
C GLY A 110 -6.79 10.78 -7.87
N LYS A 111 -6.09 11.34 -6.88
CA LYS A 111 -5.63 12.74 -6.89
C LYS A 111 -4.12 12.83 -6.84
N GLU A 112 -3.56 13.82 -7.51
CA GLU A 112 -2.16 14.23 -7.28
C GLU A 112 -2.07 14.88 -5.90
N SER A 113 -1.28 14.28 -5.02
CA SER A 113 -1.04 14.75 -3.66
C SER A 113 0.46 14.76 -3.41
N GLN A 114 0.92 15.63 -2.50
CA GLN A 114 2.33 15.71 -2.10
C GLN A 114 2.87 14.35 -1.64
N ALA A 115 2.00 13.49 -1.09
CA ALA A 115 2.34 12.15 -0.66
C ALA A 115 2.74 11.22 -1.83
N LYS A 116 2.18 11.41 -3.04
CA LYS A 116 2.65 10.69 -4.23
C LYS A 116 4.06 11.11 -4.61
N ASP A 117 4.32 12.42 -4.64
CA ASP A 117 5.61 12.97 -5.07
C ASP A 117 6.72 12.45 -4.15
N VAL A 118 6.47 12.41 -2.84
CA VAL A 118 7.39 11.86 -1.83
C VAL A 118 7.66 10.36 -2.07
N ILE A 119 6.63 9.58 -2.40
CA ILE A 119 6.78 8.15 -2.70
C ILE A 119 7.56 7.95 -4.01
N GLU A 120 7.27 8.73 -5.04
CA GLU A 120 8.00 8.67 -6.31
C GLU A 120 9.46 9.09 -6.15
N GLU A 121 9.74 10.14 -5.38
CA GLU A 121 11.10 10.55 -5.02
C GLU A 121 11.83 9.48 -4.23
N TYR A 122 11.16 8.82 -3.27
CA TYR A 122 11.74 7.69 -2.55
C TYR A 122 12.15 6.55 -3.50
N PHE A 123 11.34 6.25 -4.51
CA PHE A 123 11.69 5.24 -5.51
C PHE A 123 12.76 5.69 -6.50
N LYS A 124 12.81 6.97 -6.85
CA LYS A 124 13.90 7.54 -7.66
C LYS A 124 15.23 7.48 -6.93
N CYS A 125 15.26 7.76 -5.62
CA CYS A 125 16.48 7.69 -4.80
C CYS A 125 16.93 6.25 -4.49
N LYS A 126 16.01 5.27 -4.56
CA LYS A 126 16.29 3.86 -4.29
C LYS A 126 16.67 3.06 -5.54
N LYS A 127 16.44 3.62 -6.73
CA LYS A 127 16.87 3.05 -8.02
C LYS A 127 18.35 3.29 -8.26
#